data_AF-A0A0K1PHU1-F1
#
_entry.id   AF-A0A0K1PHU1-F1
#
_cell.length_a   1.000
_cell.length_b   1.000
_cell.length_c   1.000
_cell.angle_alpha   90.00
_cell.angle_beta   90.00
_cell.angle_gamma   90.00
#
_symmetry.space_group_name_H-M   'P 1'
#
loop_
_entity.id
_entity.type
_entity.pdbx_description
1 polymer ?
#
loop_
_entity_poly.entity_id
_entity_poly.type
_entity_poly.pdbx_seq_one_letter_code
_entity_poly.pdbx_strand_id
1 'polypeptide(L)'
;MESTLQKPALGAAKATPKATTIAYWIATALFCLQMGFTAYAQLSLPQVAEMFTHLGFPDYFREMLSWAKFLGVVVVLAPVPARLKEWAYAGFAFTLASALIAHFAMGDGVEAWIWAAGTFVLWGLSYFFWHRRQATRATA
;
A
#
# COMPACT_ATOMS: atom_id res chain seq x y z
N MET A 1 28.48 -37.17 -38.54
CA MET A 1 28.00 -36.96 -37.16
C MET A 1 27.97 -35.47 -36.92
N GLU A 2 26.94 -34.79 -37.42
CA GLU A 2 26.74 -33.37 -37.16
C GLU A 2 26.04 -33.25 -35.81
N SER A 3 26.80 -32.86 -34.80
CA SER A 3 26.29 -32.52 -33.48
C SER A 3 25.49 -31.23 -33.60
N THR A 4 24.16 -31.36 -33.64
CA THR A 4 23.22 -30.26 -33.55
C THR A 4 23.26 -29.68 -32.13
N LEU A 5 24.23 -28.81 -31.87
CA LEU A 5 24.20 -27.94 -30.71
C LEU A 5 23.00 -26.99 -30.85
N GLN A 6 21.86 -27.38 -30.27
CA GLN A 6 20.75 -26.48 -30.01
C GLN A 6 21.25 -25.37 -29.10
N LYS A 7 21.47 -24.20 -29.69
CA LYS A 7 21.70 -22.95 -28.98
C LYS A 7 20.48 -22.69 -28.11
N PRO A 8 20.60 -22.55 -26.77
CA PRO A 8 19.46 -22.24 -25.94
C PRO A 8 18.97 -20.87 -26.39
N ALA A 9 17.72 -20.81 -26.86
CA ALA A 9 17.04 -19.55 -27.11
C ALA A 9 16.97 -18.84 -25.75
N LEU A 10 17.91 -17.91 -25.53
CA LEU A 10 17.85 -16.95 -24.43
C LEU A 10 16.50 -16.24 -24.57
N GLY A 11 15.54 -16.67 -23.74
CA GLY A 11 14.19 -16.13 -23.74
C GLY A 11 14.29 -14.62 -23.57
N ALA A 12 13.83 -13.88 -24.59
CA ALA A 12 13.89 -12.43 -24.58
C ALA A 12 13.18 -11.91 -23.33
N ALA A 13 13.95 -11.23 -22.49
CA ALA A 13 13.51 -10.40 -21.39
C ALA A 13 12.21 -9.66 -21.74
N LYS A 14 11.08 -10.04 -21.13
CA LYS A 14 9.82 -9.31 -21.34
C LYS A 14 9.95 -7.93 -20.70
N ALA A 15 9.72 -6.86 -21.46
CA ALA A 15 9.66 -5.51 -20.91
C ALA A 15 8.30 -5.29 -20.22
N THR A 16 8.28 -4.53 -19.10
CA THR A 16 7.02 -4.17 -18.44
C THR A 16 6.17 -3.28 -19.35
N PRO A 17 4.87 -3.57 -19.55
CA PRO A 17 4.00 -2.68 -20.31
C PRO A 17 3.94 -1.28 -19.70
N LYS A 18 3.98 -0.23 -20.54
CA LYS A 18 3.85 1.17 -20.11
C LYS A 18 2.58 1.42 -19.29
N ALA A 19 1.47 0.81 -19.70
CA ALA A 19 0.19 0.88 -19.00
C ALA A 19 0.26 0.37 -17.56
N THR A 20 0.97 -0.75 -17.31
CA THR A 20 1.18 -1.30 -15.95
C THR A 20 1.96 -0.34 -15.07
N THR A 21 2.95 0.36 -15.64
CA THR A 21 3.74 1.34 -14.89
C THR A 21 2.93 2.59 -14.55
N ILE A 22 2.12 3.09 -15.49
CA ILE A 22 1.21 4.23 -15.26
C ILE A 22 0.18 3.86 -14.20
N ALA A 23 -0.50 2.72 -14.33
CA ALA A 23 -1.49 2.25 -13.38
C ALA A 23 -0.91 2.08 -11.97
N TYR A 24 0.31 1.51 -11.86
CA TYR A 24 1.04 1.45 -10.60
C TYR A 24 1.21 2.82 -9.97
N TRP A 25 1.73 3.80 -10.71
CA TRP A 25 2.04 5.11 -10.13
C TRP A 25 0.80 5.91 -9.77
N ILE A 26 -0.29 5.80 -10.55
CA ILE A 26 -1.57 6.42 -10.21
C ILE A 26 -2.12 5.81 -8.91
N ALA A 27 -2.23 4.48 -8.84
CA ALA A 27 -2.75 3.81 -7.65
C ALA A 27 -1.88 4.11 -6.41
N THR A 28 -0.56 4.07 -6.57
CA THR A 28 0.39 4.31 -5.48
C THR A 28 0.37 5.76 -5.01
N ALA A 29 0.29 6.74 -5.92
CA ALA A 29 0.23 8.15 -5.56
C ALA A 29 -1.06 8.48 -4.80
N LEU A 30 -2.22 8.02 -5.29
CA LEU A 30 -3.51 8.20 -4.61
C LEU A 30 -3.53 7.51 -3.25
N PHE A 31 -3.05 6.26 -3.18
CA PHE A 31 -2.91 5.52 -1.93
C PHE A 31 -2.04 6.28 -0.92
N CYS A 32 -0.84 6.70 -1.33
CA CYS A 32 0.10 7.39 -0.44
C CYS A 32 -0.42 8.77 -0.01
N LEU A 33 -1.10 9.49 -0.90
CA LEU A 33 -1.74 10.77 -0.59
C LEU A 33 -2.80 10.58 0.49
N GLN A 34 -3.67 9.58 0.33
CA GLN A 34 -4.72 9.26 1.31
C GLN A 34 -4.14 8.81 2.65
N MET A 35 -3.14 7.93 2.66
CA MET A 35 -2.48 7.51 3.90
C MET A 35 -1.74 8.66 4.58
N GLY A 36 -1.07 9.52 3.82
CA GLY A 36 -0.41 10.72 4.35
C GLY A 36 -1.41 11.71 4.93
N PHE A 37 -2.54 11.95 4.24
CA PHE A 37 -3.61 12.82 4.75
C PHE A 37 -4.22 12.27 6.03
N THR A 38 -4.53 10.97 6.11
CA THR A 38 -5.10 10.38 7.33
C THR A 38 -4.11 10.41 8.50
N ALA A 39 -2.81 10.27 8.25
CA ALA A 39 -1.78 10.40 9.28
C ALA A 39 -1.67 11.85 9.78
N TYR A 40 -1.68 12.83 8.87
CA TYR A 40 -1.75 14.24 9.22
C TYR A 40 -3.00 14.56 10.05
N ALA A 41 -4.17 14.13 9.57
CA ALA A 41 -5.44 14.38 10.23
C ALA A 41 -5.46 13.80 11.66
N GLN A 42 -4.90 12.61 11.86
CA GLN A 42 -4.76 12.00 13.18
C GLN A 42 -3.87 12.80 14.13
N LEU A 43 -2.88 13.55 13.65
CA LEU A 43 -2.00 14.36 14.48
C LEU A 43 -2.50 15.79 14.69
N SER A 44 -3.23 16.34 13.72
CA SER A 44 -3.49 17.78 13.64
C SER A 44 -4.96 18.18 13.80
N LEU A 45 -5.91 17.25 13.63
CA LEU A 45 -7.33 17.56 13.73
C LEU A 45 -7.91 17.02 15.05
N PRO A 46 -8.38 17.89 15.97
CA PRO A 46 -8.94 17.48 17.26
C PRO A 46 -10.09 16.48 17.10
N GLN A 47 -10.97 16.68 16.12
CA GLN A 47 -12.09 15.76 15.91
C GLN A 47 -11.66 14.33 15.56
N VAL A 48 -10.49 14.16 14.91
CA VAL A 48 -9.95 12.83 14.59
C VAL A 48 -9.28 12.22 15.81
N ALA A 49 -8.61 13.03 16.64
CA ALA A 49 -8.06 12.58 17.90
C ALA A 49 -9.16 12.09 18.86
N GLU A 50 -10.27 12.83 18.94
CA GLU A 50 -11.45 12.45 19.72
C GLU A 50 -12.02 11.09 19.28
N MET A 51 -12.06 10.79 17.97
CA MET A 51 -12.51 9.47 17.50
C MET A 51 -11.64 8.32 18.05
N PHE A 52 -10.32 8.49 18.13
CA PHE A 52 -9.44 7.46 18.72
C PHE A 52 -9.74 7.26 20.20
N THR A 53 -9.97 8.35 20.94
CA THR A 53 -10.35 8.25 22.37
C THR A 53 -11.71 7.59 22.56
N HIS A 54 -12.68 7.87 21.68
CA HIS A 54 -14.00 7.23 21.69
C HIS A 54 -13.92 5.72 21.39
N LEU A 55 -12.94 5.30 20.58
CA LEU A 55 -12.62 3.88 20.33
C LEU A 55 -11.82 3.23 21.49
N GLY A 56 -11.50 3.98 22.55
CA GLY A 56 -10.72 3.49 23.69
C GLY A 56 -9.21 3.42 23.44
N PHE A 57 -8.72 4.02 22.35
CA PHE A 57 -7.29 4.07 22.07
C PHE A 57 -6.63 5.27 22.76
N PRO A 58 -5.46 5.08 23.41
CA PRO A 58 -4.70 6.16 24.00
C PRO A 58 -3.99 7.01 22.93
N ASP A 59 -3.66 8.26 23.26
CA ASP A 59 -3.03 9.19 22.34
C ASP A 59 -1.69 8.69 21.77
N TYR A 60 -0.87 8.05 22.60
CA TYR A 60 0.41 7.51 22.13
C TYR A 60 0.22 6.48 21.00
N PHE A 61 -0.89 5.73 20.99
CA PHE A 61 -1.19 4.77 19.93
C PHE A 61 -1.51 5.49 18.62
N ARG A 62 -2.37 6.53 18.68
CA ARG A 62 -2.72 7.39 17.55
C ARG A 62 -1.47 8.05 16.94
N GLU A 63 -0.60 8.61 17.77
CA GLU A 63 0.63 9.27 17.34
C GLU A 63 1.63 8.28 16.72
N MET A 64 1.90 7.16 17.40
CA MET A 64 2.75 6.09 16.89
C MET A 64 2.24 5.58 15.53
N LEU A 65 0.94 5.30 15.41
CA LEU A 65 0.33 4.82 14.17
C LEU A 65 0.47 5.85 13.04
N SER A 66 0.33 7.14 13.34
CA SER A 66 0.47 8.23 12.37
C SER A 66 1.90 8.34 11.83
N TRP A 67 2.90 8.29 12.72
CA TRP A 67 4.30 8.27 12.31
C TRP A 67 4.66 7.00 11.51
N ALA A 68 4.13 5.84 11.91
CA ALA A 68 4.30 4.60 11.16
C ALA A 68 3.72 4.70 9.75
N LYS A 69 2.56 5.36 9.56
CA LYS A 69 1.99 5.61 8.23
C LYS A 69 2.90 6.49 7.37
N PHE A 70 3.46 7.57 7.91
CA PHE A 70 4.41 8.40 7.17
C PHE A 70 5.66 7.62 6.74
N LEU A 71 6.25 6.83 7.64
CA LEU A 71 7.37 5.96 7.31
C LEU A 71 7.00 4.94 6.22
N GLY A 72 5.84 4.31 6.33
CA GLY A 72 5.33 3.40 5.31
C GLY A 72 5.18 4.07 3.95
N VAL A 73 4.65 5.30 3.90
CA VAL A 73 4.50 6.08 2.66
C VAL A 73 5.87 6.34 2.03
N VAL A 74 6.84 6.78 2.82
CA VAL A 74 8.22 7.01 2.35
C VAL A 74 8.80 5.72 1.77
N VAL A 75 8.65 4.58 2.47
CA VAL A 75 9.14 3.27 2.02
C VAL A 75 8.47 2.82 0.71
N VAL A 76 7.16 3.02 0.56
CA VAL A 76 6.43 2.65 -0.66
C VAL A 76 6.88 3.48 -1.87
N LEU A 77 7.11 4.78 -1.68
CA LEU A 77 7.52 5.69 -2.76
C LEU A 77 9.00 5.57 -3.12
N ALA A 78 9.87 5.29 -2.14
CA ALA A 78 11.31 5.24 -2.33
C ALA A 78 11.78 3.99 -3.12
N PRO A 79 12.95 4.07 -3.79
CA PRO A 79 13.58 2.94 -4.45
C PRO A 79 14.35 2.05 -3.46
N VAL A 80 13.63 1.48 -2.49
CA VAL A 80 14.19 0.60 -1.43
C VAL A 80 14.17 -0.89 -1.83
N PRO A 81 14.91 -1.76 -1.11
CA PRO A 81 14.85 -3.21 -1.35
C PRO A 81 13.43 -3.76 -1.29
N ALA A 82 13.11 -4.72 -2.17
CA ALA A 82 11.78 -5.30 -2.28
C ALA A 82 11.22 -5.79 -0.95
N ARG A 83 12.06 -6.48 -0.15
CA ARG A 83 11.66 -6.99 1.17
C ARG A 83 11.17 -5.88 2.09
N LEU A 84 11.83 -4.72 2.13
CA LEU A 84 11.38 -3.61 2.98
C LEU A 84 10.04 -3.04 2.52
N LYS A 85 9.82 -3.00 1.20
CA LYS A 85 8.55 -2.59 0.62
C LYS A 85 7.41 -3.58 0.92
N GLU A 86 7.69 -4.89 0.95
CA GLU A 86 6.73 -5.91 1.41
C GLU A 86 6.27 -5.64 2.84
N TRP A 87 7.21 -5.35 3.76
CA TRP A 87 6.86 -5.03 5.15
C TRP A 87 5.97 -3.79 5.25
N ALA A 88 6.23 -2.74 4.46
CA ALA A 88 5.36 -1.57 4.42
C ALA A 88 3.96 -1.91 3.88
N TYR A 89 3.86 -2.67 2.79
CA TYR A 89 2.56 -3.11 2.27
C TYR A 89 1.79 -3.97 3.28
N ALA A 90 2.46 -4.87 4.00
CA ALA A 90 1.84 -5.68 5.05
C ALA A 90 1.33 -4.84 6.22
N GLY A 91 2.13 -3.88 6.70
CA GLY A 91 1.71 -2.96 7.76
C GLY A 91 0.49 -2.13 7.38
N PHE A 92 0.42 -1.65 6.14
CA PHE A 92 -0.76 -0.97 5.63
C PHE A 92 -1.98 -1.88 5.47
N ALA A 93 -1.77 -3.14 5.07
CA ALA A 93 -2.84 -4.13 4.99
C ALA A 93 -3.52 -4.33 6.34
N PHE A 94 -2.73 -4.54 7.40
CA PHE A 94 -3.25 -4.69 8.76
C PHE A 94 -3.93 -3.41 9.24
N THR A 95 -3.34 -2.25 8.99
CA THR A 95 -3.94 -0.95 9.35
C THR A 95 -5.33 -0.76 8.73
N LEU A 96 -5.47 -1.04 7.43
CA LEU A 96 -6.72 -0.85 6.69
C LEU A 96 -7.77 -1.91 7.05
N ALA A 97 -7.34 -3.16 7.22
CA ALA A 97 -8.22 -4.24 7.69
C ALA A 97 -8.76 -3.93 9.10
N SER A 98 -7.89 -3.51 10.03
CA SER A 98 -8.30 -3.12 11.38
C SER A 98 -9.23 -1.91 11.38
N ALA A 99 -9.02 -0.92 10.49
CA ALA A 99 -9.93 0.21 10.36
C ALA A 99 -11.33 -0.21 9.91
N LEU A 100 -11.43 -1.10 8.92
CA LEU A 100 -12.72 -1.65 8.47
C LEU A 100 -13.42 -2.44 9.57
N ILE A 101 -12.68 -3.30 10.28
CA ILE A 101 -13.21 -4.06 11.42
C ILE A 101 -13.74 -3.12 12.50
N ALA A 102 -13.00 -2.05 12.83
CA ALA A 102 -13.42 -1.07 13.83
C ALA A 102 -14.73 -0.38 13.43
N HIS A 103 -14.86 0.10 12.19
CA HIS A 103 -16.10 0.72 11.72
C HIS A 103 -17.30 -0.24 11.79
N PHE A 104 -17.12 -1.50 11.39
CA PHE A 104 -18.19 -2.50 11.48
C PHE A 104 -18.55 -2.86 12.92
N ALA A 105 -17.56 -2.96 13.82
CA ALA A 105 -17.79 -3.24 15.23
C ALA A 105 -18.53 -2.10 15.95
N MET A 106 -18.29 -0.85 15.53
CA MET A 106 -18.98 0.33 16.07
C MET A 106 -20.37 0.54 15.46
N GLY A 107 -20.72 -0.18 14.40
CA GLY A 107 -21.97 0.02 13.67
C GLY A 107 -22.01 1.33 12.90
N ASP A 108 -20.84 1.85 12.49
CA ASP A 108 -20.75 3.10 11.75
C ASP A 108 -21.45 3.01 10.38
N GLY A 109 -22.02 4.14 9.94
CA GLY A 109 -22.67 4.25 8.63
C GLY A 109 -21.71 4.02 7.46
N VAL A 110 -22.28 3.80 6.27
CA VAL A 110 -21.53 3.57 5.03
C VAL A 110 -20.52 4.67 4.73
N GLU A 111 -20.86 5.91 5.04
CA GLU A 111 -19.99 7.07 4.82
C GLU A 111 -18.67 7.00 5.61
N ALA A 112 -18.65 6.32 6.75
CA ALA A 112 -17.43 6.18 7.56
C ALA A 112 -16.48 5.13 6.97
N TRP A 113 -16.97 3.92 6.70
CA TRP A 113 -16.11 2.82 6.26
C TRP A 113 -15.78 2.86 4.76
N ILE A 114 -16.56 3.57 3.93
CA ILE A 114 -16.30 3.64 2.48
C ILE A 114 -14.94 4.25 2.15
N TRP A 115 -14.48 5.21 2.96
CA TRP A 115 -13.14 5.80 2.81
C TRP A 115 -12.04 4.78 3.09
N ALA A 116 -12.19 3.99 4.15
CA ALA A 116 -11.25 2.92 4.48
C ALA A 116 -11.25 1.83 3.38
N ALA A 117 -12.43 1.43 2.90
CA ALA A 117 -12.57 0.44 1.83
C ALA A 117 -11.96 0.92 0.50
N GLY A 118 -12.24 2.16 0.10
CA GLY A 118 -11.66 2.76 -1.10
C GLY A 118 -10.13 2.84 -1.02
N THR A 119 -9.60 3.22 0.15
CA THR A 119 -8.15 3.23 0.40
C THR A 119 -7.56 1.82 0.32
N PHE A 120 -8.29 0.82 0.81
CA PHE A 120 -7.86 -0.58 0.74
C PHE A 120 -7.84 -1.13 -0.69
N VAL A 121 -8.78 -0.71 -1.54
CA VAL A 121 -8.73 -1.00 -2.98
C VAL A 121 -7.51 -0.36 -3.64
N LEU A 122 -7.23 0.92 -3.34
CA LEU A 122 -6.03 1.61 -3.87
C LEU A 122 -4.74 0.92 -3.44
N TRP A 123 -4.64 0.50 -2.17
CA TRP A 123 -3.54 -0.31 -1.65
C TRP A 123 -3.39 -1.61 -2.46
N GLY A 124 -4.49 -2.35 -2.65
CA GLY A 124 -4.46 -3.62 -3.39
C GLY A 124 -4.03 -3.46 -4.85
N LEU A 125 -4.50 -2.41 -5.53
CA LEU A 125 -4.08 -2.07 -6.89
C LEU A 125 -2.58 -1.70 -6.94
N SER A 126 -2.11 -0.86 -6.01
CA SER A 126 -0.70 -0.49 -5.89
C SER A 126 0.19 -1.72 -5.73
N TYR A 127 -0.16 -2.61 -4.79
CA TYR A 127 0.56 -3.85 -4.52
C TYR A 127 0.57 -4.80 -5.72
N PHE A 128 -0.59 -5.03 -6.33
CA PHE A 128 -0.74 -5.90 -7.49
C PHE A 128 0.12 -5.44 -8.68
N PHE A 129 0.05 -4.15 -9.02
CA PHE A 129 0.85 -3.64 -10.14
C PHE A 129 2.34 -3.59 -9.80
N TRP A 130 2.71 -3.35 -8.53
CA TRP A 130 4.10 -3.43 -8.10
C TRP A 130 4.68 -4.84 -8.30
N HIS A 131 3.98 -5.89 -7.87
CA HIS A 131 4.41 -7.27 -8.08
C HIS A 131 4.53 -7.62 -9.56
N ARG A 132 3.58 -7.19 -10.40
CA ARG A 132 3.67 -7.40 -11.85
C ARG A 132 4.91 -6.76 -12.46
N ARG A 133 5.29 -5.56 -12.00
CA ARG A 133 6.52 -4.88 -12.42
C ARG A 133 7.77 -5.64 -11.94
N GLN A 134 7.75 -6.19 -10.73
CA GLN A 134 8.87 -6.96 -10.18
C GLN A 134 9.08 -8.29 -10.92
N ALA A 135 8.00 -9.03 -11.16
CA ALA A 135 8.05 -10.30 -11.89
C ALA A 135 8.65 -10.12 -13.30
N THR A 136 8.26 -9.03 -13.97
CA THR A 136 8.78 -8.71 -15.30
C THR A 136 10.28 -8.38 -15.29
N ARG A 137 10.74 -7.66 -14.25
CA ARG A 137 12.17 -7.35 -14.04
C ARG A 137 13.02 -8.57 -13.67
N ALA A 138 12.45 -9.56 -12.99
CA ALA A 138 13.16 -10.79 -12.64
C ALA A 138 13.34 -11.74 -13.83
N THR A 139 12.46 -11.65 -14.83
CA THR A 139 12.53 -12.42 -16.08
C THR A 139 13.28 -11.69 -17.21
N ALA A 140 13.79 -10.49 -16.94
CA ALA A 140 14.47 -9.64 -17.91
C ALA A 140 15.98 -9.62 -17.66
#